data_AF-A0A4R2L424-F1
#
_entry.id   AF-A0A4R2L424-F1
#
_cell.length_a   1.000
_cell.length_b   1.000
_cell.length_c   1.000
_cell.angle_alpha   90.00
_cell.angle_beta   90.00
_cell.angle_gamma   90.00
#
_symmetry.space_group_name_H-M   'P 1'
#
loop_
_entity.id
_entity.type
_entity.pdbx_description
1 polymer ?
#
loop_
_entity_poly.entity_id
_entity_poly.type
_entity_poly.pdbx_seq_one_letter_code
_entity_poly.pdbx_strand_id
1 'polypeptide(L)'
;MSAFRDVVGILLREYDTDLERNLRAIETNRTVISGEDQEEQLRIVLELLINFQMPGSLAVRCSHDMKSKGLLQDIKRLQNAYTARTALAGVRFGEKKAALVSKAFRDIDHAGSVKRWLEQVRTGHTLIGKGAPKVRSNLLKQTGYLDEAPVDVHVERFVRRVVGVHLTCDRRGERELKALCSTHLNGLRYREYDLGTSVGVLDKLIRIHCSPDKDEYGISYSDICGVTPRCEVCPARGPCPKVD
;
A
#
# COMPACT_ATOMS: atom_id res chain seq x y z
N MET A 1 -11.93 -25.62 -2.40
CA MET A 1 -11.70 -24.28 -2.98
C MET A 1 -12.76 -23.24 -2.60
N SER A 2 -13.88 -23.59 -1.93
CA SER A 2 -14.77 -22.61 -1.27
C SER A 2 -14.09 -21.91 -0.08
N ALA A 3 -13.17 -22.63 0.59
CA ALA A 3 -12.46 -22.17 1.79
C ALA A 3 -11.88 -20.76 1.69
N PHE A 4 -11.26 -20.37 0.56
CA PHE A 4 -10.68 -19.02 0.43
C PHE A 4 -11.77 -17.95 0.49
N ARG A 5 -12.85 -18.13 -0.27
CA ARG A 5 -14.00 -17.21 -0.27
C ARG A 5 -14.68 -17.18 1.09
N ASP A 6 -14.87 -18.34 1.72
CA ASP A 6 -15.53 -18.46 3.02
C ASP A 6 -14.71 -17.78 4.13
N VAL A 7 -13.39 -18.03 4.16
CA VAL A 7 -12.45 -17.37 5.09
C VAL A 7 -12.50 -15.86 4.89
N VAL A 8 -12.29 -15.37 3.67
CA VAL A 8 -12.31 -13.92 3.39
C VAL A 8 -13.66 -13.31 3.76
N GLY A 9 -14.78 -13.98 3.44
CA GLY A 9 -16.12 -13.52 3.77
C GLY A 9 -16.37 -13.43 5.29
N ILE A 10 -15.82 -14.34 6.09
CA ILE A 10 -15.85 -14.24 7.56
C ILE A 10 -15.01 -13.06 8.04
N LEU A 11 -13.77 -12.93 7.54
CA LEU A 11 -12.88 -11.86 7.97
C LEU A 11 -13.44 -10.47 7.61
N LEU A 12 -14.12 -10.32 6.48
CA LEU A 12 -14.79 -9.06 6.12
C LEU A 12 -15.84 -8.64 7.16
N ARG A 13 -16.60 -9.60 7.70
CA ARG A 13 -17.60 -9.31 8.74
C ARG A 13 -16.96 -9.01 10.08
N GLU A 14 -15.92 -9.77 10.43
CA GLU A 14 -15.19 -9.58 11.68
C GLU A 14 -14.52 -8.20 11.75
N TYR A 15 -13.88 -7.80 10.66
CA TYR A 15 -13.02 -6.61 10.61
C TYR A 15 -13.65 -5.43 9.87
N ASP A 16 -14.98 -5.35 9.75
CA ASP A 16 -15.65 -4.29 8.98
C ASP A 16 -15.19 -2.88 9.42
N THR A 17 -15.26 -2.60 10.73
CA THR A 17 -14.86 -1.30 11.29
C THR A 17 -13.37 -1.00 11.10
N ASP A 18 -12.51 -2.00 11.28
CA ASP A 18 -11.06 -1.83 11.11
C ASP A 18 -10.67 -1.64 9.65
N LEU A 19 -11.34 -2.35 8.74
CA LEU A 19 -11.15 -2.26 7.31
C LEU A 19 -11.63 -0.91 6.78
N GLU A 20 -12.81 -0.44 7.20
CA GLU A 20 -13.31 0.90 6.89
C GLU A 20 -12.27 1.96 7.29
N ARG A 21 -11.82 1.91 8.55
CA ARG A 21 -10.84 2.86 9.07
C ARG A 21 -9.57 2.86 8.22
N ASN A 22 -9.09 1.67 7.83
CA ASN A 22 -7.88 1.50 7.03
C ASN A 22 -8.01 1.91 5.56
N LEU A 23 -9.23 1.91 5.02
CA LEU A 23 -9.52 2.34 3.64
C LEU A 23 -9.76 3.85 3.56
N ARG A 24 -10.23 4.48 4.64
CA ARG A 24 -10.51 5.93 4.69
C ARG A 24 -9.32 6.79 4.27
N ALA A 25 -8.10 6.46 4.69
CA ALA A 25 -6.90 7.21 4.26
C ALA A 25 -6.60 7.02 2.77
N ILE A 26 -6.84 5.82 2.22
CA ILE A 26 -6.68 5.55 0.79
C ILE A 26 -7.72 6.34 -0.01
N GLU A 27 -8.98 6.37 0.44
CA GLU A 27 -10.07 7.12 -0.19
C GLU A 27 -9.83 8.63 -0.15
N THR A 28 -9.31 9.13 0.98
CA THR A 28 -8.88 10.52 1.14
C THR A 28 -7.79 10.85 0.13
N ASN A 29 -6.74 10.03 0.05
CA ASN A 29 -5.66 10.21 -0.90
C ASN A 29 -6.16 10.15 -2.35
N ARG A 30 -7.02 9.19 -2.67
CA ARG A 30 -7.63 9.04 -4.00
C ARG A 30 -8.39 10.31 -4.41
N THR A 31 -9.12 10.91 -3.48
CA THR A 31 -9.87 12.16 -3.70
C THR A 31 -8.92 13.30 -4.05
N VAL A 32 -7.84 13.48 -3.27
CA VAL A 32 -6.83 14.52 -3.53
C VAL A 32 -6.10 14.29 -4.86
N ILE A 33 -5.67 13.06 -5.14
CA ILE A 33 -4.99 12.66 -6.38
C ILE A 33 -5.88 12.86 -7.61
N SER A 34 -7.20 12.80 -7.44
CA SER A 34 -8.16 13.03 -8.52
C SER A 34 -8.54 14.51 -8.68
N GLY A 35 -8.22 15.36 -7.71
CA GLY A 35 -8.51 16.80 -7.73
C GLY A 35 -7.47 17.63 -8.51
N GLU A 36 -7.47 18.94 -8.27
CA GLU A 36 -6.62 19.91 -8.97
C GLU A 36 -5.51 20.51 -8.09
N ASP A 37 -5.52 20.26 -6.78
CA ASP A 37 -4.51 20.77 -5.84
C ASP A 37 -3.17 20.03 -6.00
N GLN A 38 -2.37 20.50 -6.94
CA GLN A 38 -1.07 19.91 -7.27
C GLN A 38 -0.11 19.91 -6.07
N GLU A 39 -0.14 20.93 -5.21
CA GLU A 39 0.74 20.99 -4.04
C GLU A 39 0.41 19.85 -3.06
N GLU A 40 -0.89 19.63 -2.81
CA GLU A 40 -1.36 18.57 -1.94
C GLU A 40 -1.12 17.17 -2.53
N GLN A 41 -1.24 17.02 -3.85
CA GLN A 41 -0.88 15.77 -4.53
C GLN A 41 0.60 15.44 -4.35
N LEU A 42 1.48 16.43 -4.52
CA LEU A 42 2.92 16.27 -4.32
C LEU A 42 3.26 15.96 -2.86
N ARG A 43 2.54 16.56 -1.91
CA ARG A 43 2.66 16.25 -0.47
C ARG A 43 2.38 14.77 -0.21
N ILE A 44 1.27 14.24 -0.70
CA ILE A 44 0.89 12.83 -0.51
C ILE A 44 1.94 11.91 -1.11
N VAL A 45 2.39 12.16 -2.34
CA VAL A 45 3.42 11.33 -2.98
C VAL A 45 4.71 11.32 -2.16
N LEU A 46 5.15 12.50 -1.70
CA LEU A 46 6.32 12.62 -0.85
C LEU A 46 6.17 11.82 0.44
N GLU A 47 5.05 11.97 1.16
CA GLU A 47 4.75 11.21 2.38
C GLU A 47 4.84 9.71 2.17
N LEU A 48 4.23 9.21 1.10
CA LEU A 48 4.22 7.80 0.77
C LEU A 48 5.64 7.30 0.44
N LEU A 49 6.41 8.05 -0.36
CA LEU A 49 7.79 7.71 -0.71
C LEU A 49 8.70 7.68 0.53
N ILE A 50 8.47 8.57 1.49
CA ILE A 50 9.20 8.63 2.76
C ILE A 50 8.82 7.43 3.66
N ASN A 51 7.52 7.14 3.76
CA ASN A 51 6.93 6.13 4.64
C ASN A 51 7.40 4.70 4.34
N PHE A 52 7.82 4.39 3.11
CA PHE A 52 8.20 3.01 2.75
C PHE A 52 9.35 2.39 3.56
N GLN A 53 10.08 3.20 4.33
CA GLN A 53 11.25 2.77 5.09
C GLN A 53 11.46 3.61 6.36
N MET A 54 10.40 4.22 6.91
CA MET A 54 10.43 4.97 8.19
C MET A 54 9.18 4.69 9.01
N PRO A 55 9.22 4.88 10.34
CA PRO A 55 8.01 4.98 11.15
C PRO A 55 7.08 6.08 10.61
N GLY A 56 5.78 5.81 10.55
CA GLY A 56 4.77 6.71 9.97
C GLY A 56 4.82 8.14 10.51
N SER A 57 5.03 8.28 11.82
CA SER A 57 5.11 9.58 12.51
C SER A 57 6.31 10.46 12.08
N LEU A 58 7.38 9.86 11.55
CA LEU A 58 8.52 10.62 11.02
C LEU A 58 8.26 11.13 9.61
N ALA A 59 7.52 10.38 8.78
CA ALA A 59 7.17 10.83 7.44
C ALA A 59 6.18 11.99 7.45
N VAL A 60 5.15 11.91 8.31
CA VAL A 60 4.13 12.96 8.48
C VAL A 60 4.78 14.27 8.95
N ARG A 61 5.70 14.22 9.91
CA ARG A 61 6.43 15.43 10.32
C ARG A 61 7.28 16.00 9.18
N CYS A 62 7.98 15.15 8.43
CA CYS A 62 8.83 15.57 7.32
C CYS A 62 8.04 16.33 6.25
N SER A 63 6.88 15.80 5.86
CA SER A 63 6.06 16.40 4.82
C SER A 63 5.41 17.70 5.27
N HIS A 64 4.95 17.78 6.51
CA HIS A 64 4.45 19.03 7.09
C HIS A 64 5.53 20.11 7.15
N ASP A 65 6.75 19.75 7.55
CA ASP A 65 7.89 20.68 7.53
C ASP A 65 8.23 21.16 6.12
N MET A 66 8.07 20.31 5.11
CA MET A 66 8.32 20.70 3.72
C MET A 66 7.21 21.59 3.17
N LYS A 67 5.95 21.32 3.51
CA LYS A 67 4.82 22.18 3.17
C LYS A 67 4.96 23.55 3.83
N SER A 68 5.25 23.62 5.13
CA SER A 68 5.40 24.88 5.85
C SER A 68 6.56 25.74 5.33
N LYS A 69 7.60 25.11 4.78
CA LYS A 69 8.73 25.78 4.10
C LYS A 69 8.45 26.15 2.64
N GLY A 70 7.25 25.87 2.11
CA GLY A 70 6.88 26.13 0.72
C GLY A 70 7.66 25.29 -0.31
N LEU A 71 8.31 24.20 0.11
CA LEU A 71 9.20 23.42 -0.77
C LEU A 71 8.42 22.58 -1.81
N LEU A 72 7.12 22.39 -1.60
CA LEU A 72 6.24 21.73 -2.57
C LEU A 72 5.76 22.69 -3.67
N GLN A 73 5.78 24.00 -3.42
CA GLN A 73 5.50 25.03 -4.42
C GLN A 73 6.69 25.25 -5.36
N ASP A 74 7.92 24.97 -4.89
CA ASP A 74 9.14 25.00 -5.69
C ASP A 74 9.64 23.58 -5.98
N ILE A 75 8.86 22.83 -6.77
CA ILE A 75 9.12 21.43 -7.13
C ILE A 75 10.53 21.23 -7.71
N LYS A 76 11.10 22.27 -8.35
CA LYS A 76 12.45 22.25 -8.95
C LYS A 76 13.53 22.00 -7.90
N ARG A 77 13.34 22.44 -6.64
CA ARG A 77 14.26 22.12 -5.53
C ARG A 77 14.24 20.65 -5.16
N LEU A 78 13.16 19.93 -5.44
CA LEU A 78 13.07 18.49 -5.18
C LEU A 78 13.54 17.65 -6.36
N GLN A 79 13.63 18.23 -7.57
CA GLN A 79 14.15 17.55 -8.75
C GLN A 79 15.66 17.30 -8.73
N ASN A 80 16.45 18.06 -7.97
CA ASN A 80 17.90 17.83 -7.83
C ASN A 80 18.18 17.06 -6.52
N ALA A 81 18.98 15.99 -6.60
CA ALA A 81 19.22 15.09 -5.46
C ALA A 81 19.97 15.78 -4.30
N TYR A 82 20.86 16.73 -4.60
CA TYR A 82 21.55 17.53 -3.59
C TYR A 82 20.58 18.48 -2.88
N THR A 83 19.76 19.22 -3.63
CA THR A 83 18.78 20.15 -3.05
C THR A 83 17.66 19.41 -2.32
N ALA A 84 17.21 18.25 -2.84
CA ALA A 84 16.30 17.36 -2.16
C ALA A 84 16.92 16.84 -0.85
N ARG A 85 18.19 16.43 -0.85
CA ARG A 85 18.89 16.00 0.37
C ARG A 85 18.97 17.14 1.39
N THR A 86 19.31 18.36 0.97
CA THR A 86 19.36 19.54 1.84
C THR A 86 17.98 19.90 2.39
N ALA A 87 16.94 19.86 1.55
CA ALA A 87 15.55 20.05 1.95
C ALA A 87 15.09 19.00 2.98
N LEU A 88 15.63 17.79 2.89
CA LEU A 88 15.30 16.63 3.72
C LEU A 88 16.29 16.40 4.88
N ALA A 89 17.30 17.26 5.07
CA ALA A 89 18.42 17.03 6.00
C ALA A 89 18.02 16.96 7.48
N GLY A 90 16.85 17.49 7.85
CA GLY A 90 16.27 17.39 9.20
C GLY A 90 15.65 16.03 9.52
N VAL A 91 15.57 15.14 8.53
CA VAL A 91 15.06 13.78 8.66
C VAL A 91 16.25 12.86 8.45
N ARG A 92 16.35 11.73 9.15
CA ARG A 92 17.42 10.73 8.93
C ARG A 92 17.27 10.11 7.52
N PHE A 93 17.59 10.89 6.51
CA PHE A 93 17.27 10.68 5.11
C PHE A 93 18.55 10.32 4.37
N GLY A 94 18.76 9.02 4.17
CA GLY A 94 19.92 8.52 3.43
C GLY A 94 19.88 8.90 1.95
N GLU A 95 21.04 8.94 1.31
CA GLU A 95 21.22 9.37 -0.09
C GLU A 95 20.32 8.61 -1.08
N LYS A 96 20.11 7.31 -0.85
CA LYS A 96 19.23 6.48 -1.68
C LYS A 96 17.78 6.99 -1.72
N LYS A 97 17.26 7.52 -0.59
CA LYS A 97 15.90 8.05 -0.53
C LYS A 97 15.81 9.43 -1.17
N ALA A 98 16.81 10.28 -0.94
CA ALA A 98 16.88 11.57 -1.63
C ALA A 98 16.91 11.38 -3.16
N ALA A 99 17.67 10.39 -3.65
CA ALA A 99 17.68 10.02 -5.07
C ALA A 99 16.33 9.48 -5.56
N LEU A 100 15.63 8.67 -4.75
CA LEU A 100 14.29 8.16 -5.06
C LEU A 100 13.27 9.30 -5.21
N VAL A 101 13.19 10.19 -4.21
CA VAL A 101 12.30 11.37 -4.23
C VAL A 101 12.65 12.25 -5.41
N SER A 102 13.94 12.55 -5.60
CA SER A 102 14.40 13.39 -6.69
C SER A 102 14.08 12.84 -8.08
N LYS A 103 14.22 11.51 -8.27
CA LYS A 103 13.78 10.86 -9.50
C LYS A 103 12.26 10.97 -9.68
N ALA A 104 11.47 10.64 -8.65
CA ALA A 104 10.02 10.69 -8.74
C ALA A 104 9.51 12.08 -9.10
N PHE A 105 10.08 13.13 -8.50
CA PHE A 105 9.70 14.52 -8.76
C PHE A 105 10.11 15.01 -10.16
N ARG A 106 11.24 14.53 -10.70
CA ARG A 106 11.55 14.73 -12.12
C ARG A 106 10.54 14.01 -13.01
N ASP A 107 10.24 12.75 -12.74
CA ASP A 107 9.32 11.97 -13.56
C ASP A 107 7.90 12.58 -13.56
N ILE A 108 7.44 13.11 -12.42
CA ILE A 108 6.16 13.83 -12.30
C ILE A 108 6.13 15.08 -13.19
N ASP A 109 7.21 15.86 -13.18
CA ASP A 109 7.34 17.05 -14.03
C ASP A 109 7.31 16.70 -15.51
N HIS A 110 8.04 15.66 -15.93
CA HIS A 110 8.01 15.16 -17.31
C HIS A 110 6.62 14.60 -17.71
N ALA A 111 5.90 14.01 -16.77
CA ALA A 111 4.53 13.54 -16.99
C ALA A 111 3.50 14.69 -17.04
N GLY A 112 3.84 15.86 -16.51
CA GLY A 112 2.98 17.05 -16.43
C GLY A 112 1.88 17.00 -15.36
N SER A 113 1.71 15.88 -14.65
CA SER A 113 0.82 15.77 -13.49
C SER A 113 1.13 14.53 -12.66
N VAL A 114 0.80 14.55 -11.36
CA VAL A 114 0.93 13.39 -10.47
C VAL A 114 0.06 12.23 -10.95
N LYS A 115 -1.17 12.51 -11.38
CA LYS A 115 -2.10 11.49 -11.91
C LYS A 115 -1.52 10.75 -13.12
N ARG A 116 -1.01 11.49 -14.11
CA ARG A 116 -0.40 10.88 -15.32
C ARG A 116 0.85 10.08 -14.97
N TRP A 117 1.67 10.57 -14.06
CA TRP A 117 2.84 9.84 -13.57
C TRP A 117 2.45 8.52 -12.86
N LEU A 118 1.45 8.54 -11.98
CA LEU A 118 0.97 7.33 -11.31
C LEU A 118 0.44 6.29 -12.32
N GLU A 119 -0.27 6.73 -13.36
CA GLU A 119 -0.73 5.81 -14.41
C GLU A 119 0.45 5.24 -15.22
N GLN A 120 1.49 6.02 -15.48
CA GLN A 120 2.74 5.51 -16.09
C GLN A 120 3.45 4.49 -15.19
N VAL A 121 3.44 4.71 -13.87
CA VAL A 121 3.98 3.75 -12.88
C VAL A 121 3.15 2.47 -12.82
N ARG A 122 1.83 2.58 -12.91
CA ARG A 122 0.91 1.45 -12.95
C ARG A 122 1.11 0.61 -14.20
N THR A 123 1.12 1.24 -15.36
CA THR A 123 1.30 0.58 -16.68
C THR A 123 2.74 0.14 -16.95
N GLY A 124 3.70 0.56 -16.13
CA GLY A 124 5.11 0.14 -16.24
C GLY A 124 5.95 1.00 -17.21
N HIS A 125 5.39 2.07 -17.76
CA HIS A 125 6.12 3.08 -18.53
C HIS A 125 7.16 3.83 -17.68
N THR A 126 6.93 3.93 -16.37
CA THR A 126 7.86 4.55 -15.42
C THR A 126 8.16 3.60 -14.26
N LEU A 127 9.42 3.54 -13.84
CA LEU A 127 9.86 2.75 -12.69
C LEU A 127 10.10 3.64 -11.46
N ILE A 128 9.66 3.16 -10.31
CA ILE A 128 9.97 3.75 -9.01
C ILE A 128 11.13 3.01 -8.35
N GLY A 129 12.14 3.76 -7.92
CA GLY A 129 13.39 3.21 -7.38
C GLY A 129 14.10 2.33 -8.39
N LYS A 130 14.60 1.17 -7.93
CA LYS A 130 15.19 0.13 -8.79
C LYS A 130 14.15 -0.85 -9.35
N GLY A 131 12.91 -0.39 -9.55
CA GLY A 131 11.79 -1.26 -9.94
C GLY A 131 11.25 -2.13 -8.80
N ALA A 132 11.44 -1.72 -7.54
CA ALA A 132 11.04 -2.47 -6.35
C ALA A 132 9.51 -2.70 -6.32
N PRO A 133 9.01 -3.94 -6.53
CA PRO A 133 7.57 -4.22 -6.68
C PRO A 133 6.77 -3.75 -5.47
N LYS A 134 7.26 -4.02 -4.25
CA LYS A 134 6.61 -3.60 -3.00
C LYS A 134 6.41 -2.09 -2.89
N VAL A 135 7.39 -1.28 -3.33
CA VAL A 135 7.28 0.20 -3.26
C VAL A 135 6.27 0.69 -4.28
N ARG A 136 6.33 0.17 -5.51
CA ARG A 136 5.35 0.48 -6.58
C ARG A 136 3.93 0.16 -6.11
N SER A 137 3.68 -1.08 -5.74
CA SER A 137 2.32 -1.57 -5.48
C SER A 137 1.73 -0.94 -4.24
N ASN A 138 2.53 -0.65 -3.21
CA ASN A 138 2.03 0.15 -2.11
C ASN A 138 1.77 1.61 -2.49
N LEU A 139 2.61 2.27 -3.28
CA LEU A 139 2.34 3.65 -3.71
C LEU A 139 1.00 3.71 -4.46
N LEU A 140 0.81 2.81 -5.42
CA LEU A 140 -0.40 2.73 -6.23
C LEU A 140 -1.64 2.45 -5.34
N LYS A 141 -1.57 1.42 -4.48
CA LYS A 141 -2.64 1.11 -3.53
C LYS A 141 -2.98 2.31 -2.64
N GLN A 142 -1.98 2.96 -2.04
CA GLN A 142 -2.19 4.08 -1.11
C GLN A 142 -2.67 5.36 -1.79
N THR A 143 -2.57 5.45 -3.13
CA THR A 143 -3.11 6.55 -3.94
C THR A 143 -4.47 6.22 -4.57
N GLY A 144 -5.03 5.04 -4.29
CA GLY A 144 -6.38 4.65 -4.71
C GLY A 144 -6.48 3.62 -5.82
N TYR A 145 -5.36 3.14 -6.37
CA TYR A 145 -5.34 2.02 -7.32
C TYR A 145 -5.46 0.69 -6.58
N LEU A 146 -6.67 0.39 -6.11
CA LEU A 146 -6.97 -0.80 -5.31
C LEU A 146 -6.91 -2.10 -6.12
N ASP A 147 -6.70 -2.05 -7.43
CA ASP A 147 -6.33 -3.20 -8.25
C ASP A 147 -4.85 -3.60 -8.11
N GLU A 148 -4.08 -2.84 -7.33
CA GLU A 148 -2.68 -3.10 -7.01
C GLU A 148 -2.52 -3.45 -5.52
N ALA A 149 -1.68 -4.45 -5.24
CA ALA A 149 -1.29 -4.82 -3.89
C ALA A 149 0.08 -5.52 -3.92
N PRO A 150 0.98 -5.23 -2.97
CA PRO A 150 2.22 -6.00 -2.85
C PRO A 150 1.94 -7.41 -2.36
N VAL A 151 2.75 -8.38 -2.79
CA VAL A 151 2.89 -9.64 -2.05
C VAL A 151 4.02 -9.43 -1.03
N ASP A 152 3.66 -9.31 0.23
CA ASP A 152 4.61 -9.34 1.34
C ASP A 152 4.48 -10.63 2.16
N VAL A 153 5.27 -10.75 3.23
CA VAL A 153 5.30 -11.96 4.08
C VAL A 153 3.94 -12.26 4.75
N HIS A 154 3.08 -11.25 4.96
CA HIS A 154 1.75 -11.48 5.53
C HIS A 154 0.81 -12.05 4.47
N VAL A 155 0.86 -11.49 3.26
CA VAL A 155 0.06 -11.97 2.11
C VAL A 155 0.48 -13.37 1.69
N GLU A 156 1.78 -13.61 1.50
CA GLU A 156 2.32 -14.93 1.14
C GLU A 156 1.92 -15.99 2.17
N ARG A 157 2.14 -15.71 3.46
CA ARG A 157 1.77 -16.63 4.55
C ARG A 157 0.27 -16.91 4.62
N PHE A 158 -0.56 -15.87 4.48
CA PHE A 158 -2.01 -16.02 4.51
C PHE A 158 -2.50 -16.89 3.34
N VAL A 159 -2.05 -16.57 2.12
CA VAL A 159 -2.43 -17.33 0.92
C VAL A 159 -1.94 -18.76 0.99
N ARG A 160 -0.72 -19.00 1.49
CA ARG A 160 -0.22 -20.36 1.70
C ARG A 160 -1.11 -21.15 2.65
N ARG A 161 -1.47 -20.59 3.80
CA ARG A 161 -2.29 -21.28 4.81
C ARG A 161 -3.74 -21.52 4.37
N VAL A 162 -4.32 -20.58 3.64
CA VAL A 162 -5.76 -20.59 3.28
C VAL A 162 -6.01 -21.27 1.94
N VAL A 163 -5.06 -21.17 0.99
CA VAL A 163 -5.22 -21.65 -0.39
C VAL A 163 -4.23 -22.77 -0.73
N GLY A 164 -3.12 -22.91 -0.01
CA GLY A 164 -2.07 -23.87 -0.32
C GLY A 164 -1.15 -23.43 -1.46
N VAL A 165 -1.12 -22.13 -1.78
CA VAL A 165 -0.30 -21.57 -2.88
C VAL A 165 0.83 -20.72 -2.30
N HIS A 166 2.06 -20.95 -2.78
CA HIS A 166 3.21 -20.13 -2.42
C HIS A 166 3.40 -19.01 -3.44
N LEU A 167 3.17 -17.77 -3.00
CA LEU A 167 3.35 -16.59 -3.84
C LEU A 167 4.77 -16.04 -3.71
N THR A 168 5.39 -15.66 -4.84
CA THR A 168 6.67 -14.95 -4.82
C THR A 168 6.49 -13.48 -4.42
N CYS A 169 7.43 -12.92 -3.64
CA CYS A 169 7.39 -11.51 -3.20
C CYS A 169 7.85 -10.53 -4.31
N ASP A 170 7.34 -10.70 -5.52
CA ASP A 170 7.68 -9.93 -6.72
C ASP A 170 6.46 -9.74 -7.64
N ARG A 171 6.69 -9.19 -8.85
CA ARG A 171 5.61 -8.96 -9.83
C ARG A 171 4.90 -10.25 -10.28
N ARG A 172 5.56 -11.41 -10.19
CA ARG A 172 4.93 -12.67 -10.55
C ARG A 172 3.89 -13.04 -9.50
N GLY A 173 4.23 -12.99 -8.22
CA GLY A 173 3.27 -13.25 -7.15
C GLY A 173 2.13 -12.24 -7.12
N GLU A 174 2.38 -10.96 -7.44
CA GLU A 174 1.31 -9.97 -7.59
C GLU A 174 0.29 -10.38 -8.67
N ARG A 175 0.74 -10.90 -9.82
CA ARG A 175 -0.15 -11.41 -10.87
C ARG A 175 -0.89 -12.67 -10.44
N GLU A 176 -0.21 -13.59 -9.77
CA GLU A 176 -0.82 -14.81 -9.24
C GLU A 176 -1.88 -14.49 -8.19
N LEU A 177 -1.62 -13.53 -7.29
CA LEU A 177 -2.60 -13.03 -6.33
C LEU A 177 -3.84 -12.43 -7.03
N LYS A 178 -3.65 -11.59 -8.06
CA LYS A 178 -4.77 -11.04 -8.85
C LYS A 178 -5.59 -12.15 -9.50
N ALA A 179 -4.94 -13.17 -10.07
CA ALA A 179 -5.63 -14.32 -10.65
C ALA A 179 -6.42 -15.13 -9.61
N LEU A 180 -5.85 -15.36 -8.42
CA LEU A 180 -6.53 -16.02 -7.30
C LEU A 180 -7.77 -15.25 -6.87
N CYS A 181 -7.64 -13.93 -6.67
CA CYS A 181 -8.75 -13.06 -6.32
C CYS A 181 -9.85 -13.09 -7.38
N SER A 182 -9.50 -12.91 -8.65
CA SER A 182 -10.45 -12.92 -9.76
C SER A 182 -11.17 -14.27 -9.88
N THR A 183 -10.47 -15.38 -9.62
CA THR A 183 -11.07 -16.72 -9.73
C THR A 183 -12.02 -17.04 -8.56
N HIS A 184 -11.64 -16.67 -7.34
CA HIS A 184 -12.32 -17.17 -6.13
C HIS A 184 -13.16 -16.12 -5.40
N LEU A 185 -12.79 -14.85 -5.52
CA LEU A 185 -13.40 -13.74 -4.79
C LEU A 185 -14.28 -12.85 -5.69
N ASN A 186 -14.41 -13.14 -6.99
CA ASN A 186 -15.31 -12.41 -7.87
C ASN A 186 -16.73 -12.33 -7.31
N GLY A 187 -17.30 -11.12 -7.29
CA GLY A 187 -18.61 -10.85 -6.72
C GLY A 187 -18.68 -10.89 -5.19
N LEU A 188 -17.59 -11.22 -4.48
CA LEU A 188 -17.51 -10.99 -3.03
C LEU A 188 -17.12 -9.53 -2.81
N ARG A 189 -17.99 -8.77 -2.16
CA ARG A 189 -17.84 -7.31 -2.05
C ARG A 189 -17.59 -6.87 -0.62
N TYR A 190 -16.78 -5.83 -0.51
CA TYR A 190 -16.75 -4.94 0.65
C TYR A 190 -17.23 -3.57 0.19
N ARG A 191 -18.45 -3.19 0.57
CA ARG A 191 -19.12 -1.98 0.05
C ARG A 191 -19.14 -1.98 -1.49
N GLU A 192 -18.63 -0.93 -2.11
CA GLU A 192 -18.50 -0.81 -3.57
C GLU A 192 -17.38 -1.67 -4.16
N TYR A 193 -16.42 -2.15 -3.37
CA TYR A 193 -15.23 -2.85 -3.85
C TYR A 193 -15.49 -4.34 -4.08
N ASP A 194 -15.35 -4.79 -5.33
CA ASP A 194 -15.32 -6.22 -5.65
C ASP A 194 -13.92 -6.79 -5.40
N LEU A 195 -13.78 -7.74 -4.48
CA LEU A 195 -12.48 -8.32 -4.14
C LEU A 195 -11.84 -9.12 -5.27
N GLY A 196 -12.60 -9.51 -6.30
CA GLY A 196 -12.07 -10.11 -7.52
C GLY A 196 -11.23 -9.14 -8.35
N THR A 197 -11.40 -7.82 -8.17
CA THR A 197 -10.67 -6.78 -8.91
C THR A 197 -9.93 -5.80 -8.00
N SER A 198 -10.33 -5.70 -6.73
CA SER A 198 -9.81 -4.75 -5.74
C SER A 198 -8.90 -5.45 -4.72
N VAL A 199 -7.80 -6.04 -5.20
CA VAL A 199 -6.84 -6.82 -4.38
C VAL A 199 -6.21 -6.00 -3.25
N GLY A 200 -6.10 -4.68 -3.39
CA GLY A 200 -5.65 -3.76 -2.34
C GLY A 200 -6.53 -3.78 -1.09
N VAL A 201 -7.83 -4.07 -1.23
CA VAL A 201 -8.75 -4.25 -0.09
C VAL A 201 -8.45 -5.56 0.63
N LEU A 202 -8.21 -6.64 -0.12
CA LEU A 202 -7.80 -7.92 0.45
C LEU A 202 -6.46 -7.79 1.21
N ASP A 203 -5.49 -7.09 0.66
CA ASP A 203 -4.21 -6.82 1.35
C ASP A 203 -4.42 -6.12 2.70
N LYS A 204 -5.29 -5.11 2.76
CA LYS A 204 -5.64 -4.43 4.02
C LYS A 204 -6.28 -5.38 5.02
N LEU A 205 -7.24 -6.18 4.58
CA LEU A 205 -7.90 -7.20 5.40
C LEU A 205 -6.89 -8.23 5.96
N ILE A 206 -6.01 -8.74 5.10
CA ILE A 206 -4.94 -9.67 5.48
C ILE A 206 -4.02 -9.01 6.51
N ARG A 207 -3.64 -7.74 6.31
CA ARG A 207 -2.76 -7.03 7.23
C ARG A 207 -3.40 -6.87 8.61
N ILE A 208 -4.68 -6.50 8.69
CA ILE A 208 -5.43 -6.42 9.95
C ILE A 208 -5.42 -7.77 10.68
N HIS A 209 -5.61 -8.87 9.94
CA HIS A 209 -5.66 -10.20 10.52
C HIS A 209 -4.29 -10.77 10.93
N CYS A 210 -3.22 -10.44 10.18
CA CYS A 210 -1.95 -11.18 10.20
C CYS A 210 -0.74 -10.39 10.71
N SER A 211 -0.87 -9.09 10.92
CA SER A 211 0.25 -8.23 11.31
C SER A 211 0.24 -7.96 12.82
N PRO A 212 1.42 -7.91 13.47
CA PRO A 212 1.58 -7.40 14.83
C PRO A 212 1.72 -5.87 14.87
N ASP A 213 1.70 -5.20 13.71
CA ASP A 213 1.85 -3.76 13.60
C ASP A 213 0.62 -3.02 14.16
N LYS A 214 0.72 -1.69 14.12
CA LYS A 214 -0.39 -0.77 14.33
C LYS A 214 -0.78 -0.12 13.01
N ASP A 215 -2.03 0.31 12.91
CA ASP A 215 -2.46 1.21 11.84
C ASP A 215 -1.90 2.63 12.03
N GLU A 216 -2.25 3.53 11.11
CA GLU A 216 -1.81 4.94 11.14
C GLU A 216 -2.37 5.75 12.31
N TYR A 217 -3.41 5.23 12.98
CA TYR A 217 -4.01 5.81 14.18
C TYR A 217 -3.42 5.21 15.47
N GLY A 218 -2.45 4.30 15.35
CA GLY A 218 -1.79 3.65 16.50
C GLY A 218 -2.60 2.51 17.11
N ILE A 219 -3.65 2.04 16.43
CA ILE A 219 -4.47 0.91 16.88
C ILE A 219 -3.80 -0.39 16.43
N SER A 220 -3.60 -1.32 17.35
CA SER A 220 -2.97 -2.61 17.08
C SER A 220 -3.84 -3.48 16.18
N TYR A 221 -3.22 -4.13 15.20
CA TYR A 221 -3.83 -5.20 14.44
C TYR A 221 -3.95 -6.48 15.26
N SER A 222 -4.74 -7.43 14.76
CA SER A 222 -5.14 -8.59 15.56
C SER A 222 -4.03 -9.62 15.76
N ASP A 223 -3.03 -9.71 14.87
CA ASP A 223 -1.95 -10.71 14.86
C ASP A 223 -2.43 -12.17 15.10
N ILE A 224 -3.56 -12.55 14.49
CA ILE A 224 -4.16 -13.88 14.66
C ILE A 224 -3.48 -14.89 13.75
N CYS A 225 -3.36 -14.58 12.45
CA CYS A 225 -2.60 -15.40 11.49
C CYS A 225 -1.18 -14.86 11.30
N GLY A 226 -0.59 -14.43 12.42
CA GLY A 226 0.79 -13.96 12.54
C GLY A 226 1.82 -15.05 12.23
N VAL A 227 3.08 -14.80 12.59
CA VAL A 227 4.15 -15.80 12.45
C VAL A 227 3.76 -17.07 13.20
N THR A 228 3.37 -16.93 14.47
CA THR A 228 2.76 -17.99 15.30
C THR A 228 1.24 -17.83 15.29
N PRO A 229 0.49 -18.67 14.54
CA PRO A 229 -0.94 -18.48 14.38
C PRO A 229 -1.73 -18.91 15.63
N ARG A 230 -2.66 -18.07 16.06
CA ARG A 230 -3.59 -18.33 17.17
C ARG A 230 -4.91 -18.88 16.63
N CYS A 231 -4.85 -20.12 16.13
CA CYS A 231 -5.97 -20.75 15.45
C CYS A 231 -7.19 -20.99 16.34
N GLU A 232 -6.98 -21.12 17.64
CA GLU A 232 -8.00 -21.37 18.66
C GLU A 232 -8.98 -20.20 18.82
N VAL A 233 -8.52 -18.97 18.60
CA VAL A 233 -9.34 -17.74 18.62
C VAL A 233 -9.65 -17.21 17.22
N CYS A 234 -9.21 -17.88 16.15
CA CYS A 234 -9.40 -17.38 14.80
C CYS A 234 -10.87 -17.52 14.36
N PRO A 235 -11.53 -16.42 13.94
CA PRO A 235 -12.95 -16.45 13.55
C PRO A 235 -13.18 -17.32 12.30
N ALA A 236 -12.16 -17.45 11.45
CA ALA A 236 -12.21 -18.27 10.24
C ALA A 236 -11.63 -19.69 10.44
N ARG A 237 -11.46 -20.16 11.68
CA ARG A 237 -10.89 -21.48 11.98
C ARG A 237 -11.62 -22.63 11.27
N GLY A 238 -12.95 -22.57 11.22
CA GLY A 238 -13.80 -23.63 10.67
C GLY A 238 -13.51 -23.94 9.20
N PRO A 239 -13.62 -22.95 8.28
CA PRO A 239 -13.36 -23.18 6.86
C PRO A 239 -11.87 -23.16 6.47
N CYS A 240 -10.96 -22.72 7.34
CA CYS A 240 -9.54 -22.63 7.00
C CYS A 240 -8.86 -24.01 6.98
N PRO A 241 -8.25 -24.43 5.85
CA PRO A 241 -7.60 -25.73 5.74
C PRO A 241 -6.29 -25.84 6.52
N LYS A 242 -5.67 -24.71 6.90
CA LYS A 242 -4.38 -24.63 7.61
C LYS A 242 -3.29 -25.46 6.93
N VAL A 243 -3.11 -25.26 5.62
CA VAL A 243 -2.03 -25.93 4.89
C VAL A 243 -0.69 -25.40 5.42
N ASP A 244 0.19 -26.28 5.88
CA ASP A 244 1.50 -25.94 6.46
C ASP A 244 2.47 -25.32 5.42
#